data_AF-A0A1M6Q7P5-F1
#
_entry.id   AF-A0A1M6Q7P5-F1
#
_cell.length_a   1.000
_cell.length_b   1.000
_cell.length_c   1.000
_cell.angle_alpha   90.00
_cell.angle_beta   90.00
_cell.angle_gamma   90.00
#
_symmetry.space_group_name_H-M   'P 1'
#
loop_
_entity.id
_entity.type
_entity.pdbx_description
1 polymer ?
#
loop_
_entity_poly.entity_id
_entity_poly.type
_entity_poly.pdbx_seq_one_letter_code
_entity_poly.pdbx_strand_id
1 'polypeptide(L)'
;MKCSDHCAESIKLFGKPFEEVHLWLDEFAGSPEYGMRHRKVRHHEQGIQKAIRLFGEEAGLVARQHIISDLKEEGWTENDPFPKDEADYVRMGLF
;
A
#
# COMPACT_ATOMS: atom_id res chain seq x y z
N MET A 1 -3.59 6.68 -6.26
CA MET A 1 -4.89 6.01 -6.50
C MET A 1 -5.93 6.38 -5.44
N LYS A 2 -7.25 6.40 -5.74
CA LYS A 2 -8.32 6.51 -4.72
C LYS A 2 -8.74 5.12 -4.23
N CYS A 3 -9.24 5.01 -3.00
CA CYS A 3 -9.82 3.78 -2.45
C CYS A 3 -10.80 3.09 -3.43
N SER A 4 -11.57 3.85 -4.24
CA SER A 4 -12.48 3.27 -5.25
C SER A 4 -11.82 2.39 -6.29
N ASP A 5 -10.62 2.74 -6.76
CA ASP A 5 -9.95 2.01 -7.83
C ASP A 5 -9.29 0.74 -7.28
N HIS A 6 -8.67 0.85 -6.10
CA HIS A 6 -8.13 -0.29 -5.36
C HIS A 6 -9.22 -1.28 -4.94
N CYS A 7 -10.36 -0.79 -4.45
CA CYS A 7 -11.53 -1.64 -4.15
C CYS A 7 -12.03 -2.37 -5.40
N ALA A 8 -12.08 -1.71 -6.56
CA ALA A 8 -12.50 -2.34 -7.80
C ALA A 8 -11.50 -3.42 -8.26
N GLU A 9 -10.20 -3.20 -8.06
CA GLU A 9 -9.17 -4.20 -8.32
C GLU A 9 -9.29 -5.39 -7.35
N SER A 10 -9.50 -5.13 -6.06
CA SER A 10 -9.71 -6.14 -5.04
C SER A 10 -10.96 -6.99 -5.30
N ILE A 11 -12.06 -6.40 -5.75
CA ILE A 11 -13.27 -7.16 -6.13
C ILE A 11 -12.95 -8.14 -7.25
N LYS A 12 -12.17 -7.73 -8.27
CA LYS A 12 -11.82 -8.58 -9.41
C LYS A 12 -10.88 -9.74 -9.02
N LEU A 13 -9.92 -9.49 -8.13
CA LEU A 13 -8.88 -10.46 -7.78
C LEU A 13 -9.27 -11.36 -6.60
N PHE A 14 -10.04 -10.83 -5.65
CA PHE A 14 -10.30 -11.48 -4.36
C PHE A 14 -11.80 -11.58 -4.02
N GLY A 15 -12.69 -11.07 -4.86
CA GLY A 15 -14.14 -11.22 -4.73
C GLY A 15 -14.82 -10.29 -3.72
N LYS A 16 -14.07 -9.40 -3.06
CA LYS A 16 -14.61 -8.38 -2.12
C LYS A 16 -13.71 -7.14 -2.13
N PRO A 17 -14.20 -5.96 -1.68
CA PRO A 17 -13.48 -4.70 -1.85
C PRO A 17 -12.35 -4.47 -0.84
N PHE A 18 -12.39 -5.08 0.35
CA PHE A 18 -11.41 -4.88 1.43
C PHE A 18 -11.18 -3.39 1.79
N GLU A 19 -12.27 -2.63 1.88
CA GLU A 19 -12.22 -1.19 2.16
C GLU A 19 -11.42 -0.87 3.43
N GLU A 20 -11.55 -1.67 4.50
CA GLU A 20 -10.79 -1.45 5.73
C GLU A 20 -9.27 -1.52 5.53
N VAL A 21 -8.79 -2.35 4.61
CA VAL A 21 -7.35 -2.51 4.34
C VAL A 21 -6.84 -1.29 3.57
N HIS A 22 -7.57 -0.87 2.53
CA HIS A 22 -7.20 0.29 1.71
C HIS A 22 -7.27 1.59 2.51
N LEU A 23 -8.33 1.80 3.31
CA LEU A 23 -8.45 2.96 4.19
C LEU A 23 -7.34 2.99 5.25
N TRP A 24 -6.95 1.83 5.77
CA TRP A 24 -5.84 1.75 6.73
C TRP A 24 -4.49 2.03 6.07
N LEU A 25 -4.23 1.56 4.86
CA LEU A 25 -2.97 1.89 4.16
C LEU A 25 -2.87 3.39 3.88
N ASP A 26 -3.97 4.01 3.44
CA ASP A 26 -4.02 5.43 3.04
C ASP A 26 -4.39 6.39 4.19
N GLU A 27 -4.44 5.94 5.44
CA GLU A 27 -4.90 6.73 6.60
C GLU A 27 -4.19 8.10 6.71
N PHE A 28 -2.93 8.17 6.31
CA PHE A 28 -2.10 9.37 6.40
C PHE A 28 -2.16 10.28 5.16
N ALA A 29 -2.90 9.87 4.11
CA ALA A 29 -3.05 10.66 2.89
C ALA A 29 -3.70 12.01 3.19
N GLY A 30 -3.03 13.09 2.79
CA GLY A 30 -3.49 14.46 3.01
C GLY A 30 -3.37 14.98 4.45
N SER A 31 -2.73 14.22 5.36
CA SER A 31 -2.49 14.68 6.73
C SER A 31 -1.52 15.87 6.77
N PRO A 32 -1.54 16.72 7.82
CA PRO A 32 -0.62 17.85 7.94
C PRO A 32 0.87 17.46 7.95
N GLU A 33 1.18 16.27 8.48
CA GLU A 33 2.56 15.78 8.60
C GLU A 33 3.09 15.16 7.30
N TYR A 34 2.25 14.39 6.60
CA TYR A 34 2.69 13.59 5.44
C TYR A 34 2.22 14.17 4.10
N GLY A 35 1.15 14.98 4.08
CA GLY A 35 0.52 15.45 2.86
C GLY A 35 0.25 14.27 1.91
N MET A 36 0.67 14.38 0.65
CA MET A 36 0.56 13.27 -0.29
C MET A 36 1.72 12.26 -0.22
N ARG A 37 2.81 12.56 0.51
CA ARG A 37 4.00 11.69 0.69
C ARG A 37 3.84 10.69 1.84
N HIS A 38 2.65 10.10 1.91
CA HIS A 38 2.21 9.27 3.02
C HIS A 38 2.54 7.79 2.81
N ARG A 39 2.73 7.37 1.55
CA ARG A 39 2.91 5.97 1.16
C ARG A 39 4.10 5.33 1.87
N LYS A 40 5.18 6.07 2.08
CA LYS A 40 6.35 5.61 2.87
C LYS A 40 6.01 5.05 4.26
N VAL A 41 4.86 5.41 4.86
CA VAL A 41 4.51 5.02 6.23
C VAL A 41 4.01 3.57 6.31
N ARG A 42 3.34 3.06 5.26
CA ARG A 42 2.77 1.69 5.25
C ARG A 42 2.88 0.94 3.93
N HIS A 43 3.31 1.59 2.84
CA HIS A 43 3.41 0.98 1.51
C HIS A 43 4.71 0.22 1.31
N HIS A 44 5.01 -0.68 2.24
CA HIS A 44 6.22 -1.49 2.28
C HIS A 44 5.97 -2.82 3.01
N GLU A 45 6.96 -3.71 3.02
CA GLU A 45 6.82 -5.08 3.55
C GLU A 45 6.38 -5.11 5.02
N GLN A 46 6.98 -4.29 5.89
CA GLN A 46 6.53 -4.22 7.30
C GLN A 46 5.07 -3.75 7.44
N GLY A 47 4.57 -2.91 6.53
CA GLY A 47 3.17 -2.48 6.50
C GLY A 47 2.22 -3.62 6.16
N ILE A 48 2.60 -4.48 5.20
CA ILE A 48 1.88 -5.71 4.86
C ILE A 48 1.82 -6.66 6.07
N GLN A 49 2.94 -6.88 6.74
CA GLN A 49 2.98 -7.73 7.94
C GLN A 49 2.07 -7.20 9.05
N LYS A 50 1.96 -5.87 9.18
CA LYS A 50 1.04 -5.25 10.13
C LYS A 50 -0.41 -5.36 9.70
N ALA A 51 -0.72 -5.22 8.40
CA ALA A 51 -2.07 -5.47 7.86
C ALA A 51 -2.53 -6.92 8.16
N ILE A 52 -1.65 -7.91 7.97
CA ILE A 52 -1.95 -9.31 8.29
C ILE A 52 -2.35 -9.48 9.77
N ARG A 53 -1.60 -8.86 10.68
CA ARG A 53 -1.88 -8.95 12.13
C ARG A 53 -3.21 -8.30 12.52
N LEU A 54 -3.65 -7.28 11.78
CA LEU A 54 -4.85 -6.52 12.09
C LEU A 54 -6.11 -7.11 11.44
N PHE A 55 -5.99 -7.58 10.20
CA PHE A 55 -7.14 -7.91 9.34
C PHE A 55 -7.12 -9.37 8.82
N GLY A 56 -6.08 -10.14 9.14
CA GLY A 56 -5.92 -11.54 8.74
C GLY A 56 -5.08 -11.74 7.47
N GLU A 57 -4.81 -13.00 7.13
CA GLU A 57 -3.85 -13.36 6.08
C GLU A 57 -4.22 -12.82 4.69
N GLU A 58 -5.51 -12.84 4.32
CA GLU A 58 -5.98 -12.31 3.04
C GLU A 58 -5.66 -10.83 2.85
N ALA A 59 -5.68 -10.05 3.95
CA ALA A 59 -5.34 -8.63 3.90
C ALA A 59 -3.89 -8.39 3.50
N GLY A 60 -2.99 -9.35 3.75
CA GLY A 60 -1.61 -9.27 3.28
C GLY A 60 -1.51 -9.28 1.75
N LEU A 61 -2.29 -10.13 1.09
CA LEU A 61 -2.33 -10.21 -0.37
C LEU A 61 -2.91 -8.95 -0.99
N VAL A 62 -4.00 -8.45 -0.41
CA VAL A 62 -4.67 -7.21 -0.82
C VAL A 62 -3.76 -6.01 -0.62
N ALA A 63 -3.14 -5.89 0.56
CA ALA A 63 -2.21 -4.82 0.85
C ALA A 63 -1.03 -4.83 -0.13
N ARG A 64 -0.46 -6.01 -0.40
CA ARG A 64 0.62 -6.15 -1.36
C ARG A 64 0.21 -5.70 -2.77
N GLN A 65 -0.98 -6.08 -3.21
CA GLN A 65 -1.50 -5.67 -4.52
C GLN A 65 -1.67 -4.15 -4.58
N HIS A 66 -2.35 -3.54 -3.61
CA HIS A 66 -2.54 -2.10 -3.51
C HIS A 66 -1.18 -1.36 -3.58
N ILE A 67 -0.23 -1.81 -2.77
CA ILE A 67 1.10 -1.19 -2.69
C ILE A 67 1.83 -1.27 -4.03
N ILE A 68 1.77 -2.41 -4.73
CA ILE A 68 2.39 -2.53 -6.06
C ILE A 68 1.78 -1.56 -7.07
N SER A 69 0.44 -1.44 -7.09
CA SER A 69 -0.23 -0.51 -7.98
C SER A 69 0.22 0.93 -7.71
N ASP A 70 0.35 1.32 -6.44
CA ASP A 70 0.83 2.65 -6.04
C ASP A 70 2.33 2.87 -6.35
N LEU A 71 3.19 1.88 -6.08
CA LEU A 71 4.62 1.94 -6.39
C LEU A 71 4.88 2.12 -7.89
N LYS A 72 4.09 1.46 -8.74
CA LYS A 72 4.17 1.63 -10.21
C LYS A 72 3.83 3.05 -10.66
N GLU A 73 2.93 3.75 -9.97
CA GLU A 73 2.66 5.18 -10.23
C GLU A 73 3.88 6.06 -9.92
N GLU A 74 4.79 5.60 -9.05
CA GLU A 74 6.03 6.28 -8.65
C GLU A 74 7.26 5.85 -9.46
N GLY A 75 7.07 5.00 -10.47
CA GLY A 75 8.15 4.54 -11.36
C GLY A 75 8.88 3.28 -10.88
N TRP A 76 8.39 2.62 -9.82
CA TRP A 76 8.85 1.28 -9.46
C TRP A 76 8.45 0.25 -10.53
N THR A 77 9.33 -0.70 -10.81
CA THR A 77 9.13 -1.80 -11.75
C THR A 77 9.28 -3.14 -11.06
N GLU A 78 8.80 -4.22 -11.66
CA GLU A 78 8.93 -5.57 -11.12
C GLU A 78 10.38 -6.07 -10.99
N ASN A 79 11.33 -5.36 -11.59
CA ASN A 79 12.76 -5.65 -11.44
C ASN A 79 13.39 -4.95 -10.22
N ASP A 80 12.69 -3.99 -9.63
CA ASP A 80 13.16 -3.27 -8.45
C ASP A 80 12.87 -4.07 -7.17
N PRO A 81 13.73 -3.95 -6.14
CA PRO A 81 13.44 -4.55 -4.85
C PRO A 81 12.15 -3.97 -4.28
N PHE A 82 11.36 -4.78 -3.59
CA PHE A 82 10.20 -4.28 -2.85
C PHE A 82 10.68 -3.56 -1.58
N PRO A 83 10.17 -2.35 -1.25
CA PRO A 83 10.62 -1.61 -0.08
C PRO A 83 10.30 -2.39 1.19
N LYS A 84 11.30 -2.53 2.07
CA LYS A 84 11.15 -3.32 3.31
C LYS A 84 10.43 -2.54 4.40
N ASP A 85 10.77 -1.27 4.54
CA ASP A 85 10.29 -0.35 5.56
C ASP A 85 10.33 1.10 5.08
N GLU A 86 9.90 2.03 5.93
CA GLU A 86 9.88 3.46 5.63
C GLU A 86 11.27 4.01 5.26
N ALA A 87 12.33 3.57 5.94
CA ALA A 87 13.68 4.03 5.65
C ALA A 87 14.17 3.54 4.29
N ASP A 88 13.86 2.29 3.93
CA ASP A 88 14.15 1.72 2.62
C ASP A 88 13.34 2.41 1.51
N TYR A 89 12.05 2.68 1.74
CA TYR A 89 11.18 3.41 0.83
C TYR A 89 11.77 4.78 0.46
N VAL A 90 12.21 5.54 1.47
CA VAL A 90 12.84 6.85 1.27
C VAL A 90 14.20 6.71 0.57
N ARG A 91 15.01 5.71 0.93
CA ARG A 91 16.31 5.46 0.28
C ARG A 91 16.19 5.14 -1.20
N MET A 92 15.11 4.45 -1.59
CA MET A 92 14.81 4.13 -2.99
C MET A 92 14.38 5.36 -3.80
N GLY A 93 14.08 6.50 -3.17
CA GLY A 93 13.67 7.72 -3.85
C GLY A 93 12.20 7.75 -4.27
N LEU A 94 11.37 6.87 -3.68
CA LEU A 94 9.92 6.80 -3.86
C LEU A 94 9.23 7.95 -3.08
N PHE A 95 7.98 8.31 -3.42
CA PHE A 95 7.30 9.55 -2.99
C PHE A 95 6.13 9.35 -2.03
#